data_AF-A0A7C8ZU86-F1
#
_entry.id   AF-A0A7C8ZU86-F1
#
_cell.length_a   1.000
_cell.length_b   1.000
_cell.length_c   1.000
_cell.angle_alpha   90.00
_cell.angle_beta   90.00
_cell.angle_gamma   90.00
#
_symmetry.space_group_name_H-M   'P 1'
#
loop_
_entity.id
_entity.type
_entity.pdbx_description
1 polymer ?
#
loop_
_entity_poly.entity_id
_entity_poly.type
_entity_poly.pdbx_seq_one_letter_code
_entity_poly.pdbx_strand_id
1 'polypeptide(L)'
;TQCQLGRFYVYDLPAEFNTEIYNNCDKLSPWGSRCEALSNGGFGRKATGIERIIPGNLSNAWYWTDQFASEIIFHNRLLHHRCRTEEAESAVAYYIPFYAGLAVGKYLWSSDASAEERDKHCEMMLNWVQNTMPYFNRSNGWDHFLVMGRITWDFRRSKDEDWGSRCIYMPSMRNITRLLIERNPWDYFDVGVP
;
A
#
# COMPACT_ATOMS: atom_id res chain seq x y z
N THR A 1 5.71 23.15 17.44
CA THR A 1 5.80 21.76 17.94
C THR A 1 6.42 20.89 16.86
N GLN A 2 7.70 20.58 17.03
CA GLN A 2 8.58 19.89 16.07
C GLN A 2 8.33 18.36 16.13
N CYS A 3 8.73 17.61 15.11
CA CYS A 3 8.50 16.16 15.01
C CYS A 3 9.29 15.39 16.09
N GLN A 4 8.73 15.29 17.30
CA GLN A 4 9.41 14.81 18.52
C GLN A 4 9.91 13.36 18.43
N LEU A 5 9.22 12.53 17.65
CA LEU A 5 9.59 11.13 17.41
C LEU A 5 10.53 10.97 16.21
N GLY A 6 11.03 12.08 15.63
CA GLY A 6 11.85 12.08 14.43
C GLY A 6 11.06 12.35 13.15
N ARG A 7 11.79 12.34 12.03
CA ARG A 7 11.26 12.55 10.68
C ARG A 7 11.28 11.22 9.93
N PHE A 8 10.41 11.08 8.94
CA PHE A 8 10.40 9.91 8.07
C PHE A 8 10.72 10.32 6.63
N TYR A 9 11.31 9.40 5.88
CA TYR A 9 11.59 9.56 4.46
C TYR A 9 10.63 8.70 3.64
N VAL A 10 10.21 9.20 2.48
CA VAL A 10 9.40 8.45 1.52
C VAL A 10 10.32 8.05 0.37
N TYR A 11 10.43 6.75 0.07
CA TYR A 11 11.24 6.31 -1.05
C TYR A 11 10.68 6.76 -2.39
N ASP A 12 11.56 7.21 -3.27
CA ASP A 12 11.27 7.42 -4.68
C ASP A 12 11.43 6.10 -5.41
N LEU A 13 10.33 5.37 -5.54
CA LEU A 13 10.29 4.05 -6.17
C LEU A 13 10.19 4.16 -7.70
N PRO A 14 10.75 3.20 -8.45
CA PRO A 14 10.41 2.99 -9.85
C PRO A 14 8.89 2.94 -10.06
N ALA A 15 8.44 3.54 -11.17
CA ALA A 15 7.01 3.74 -11.44
C ALA A 15 6.20 2.44 -11.47
N GLU A 16 6.82 1.32 -11.86
CA GLU A 16 6.23 -0.03 -11.87
C GLU A 16 5.68 -0.47 -10.51
N PHE A 17 6.15 0.11 -9.40
CA PHE A 17 5.70 -0.21 -8.04
C PHE A 17 4.54 0.66 -7.54
N ASN A 18 4.20 1.75 -8.24
CA ASN A 18 3.08 2.61 -7.84
C ASN A 18 2.37 3.30 -9.02
N THR A 19 3.03 4.25 -9.67
CA THR A 19 2.43 5.20 -10.60
C THR A 19 1.95 4.49 -11.85
N GLU A 20 2.67 3.49 -12.33
CA GLU A 20 2.25 2.66 -13.46
C GLU A 20 1.07 1.76 -13.11
N ILE A 21 1.06 1.17 -11.91
CA ILE A 21 -0.09 0.39 -11.39
C ILE A 21 -1.33 1.28 -11.36
N TYR A 22 -1.20 2.50 -10.82
CA TYR A 22 -2.27 3.48 -10.75
C TYR A 22 -2.74 3.93 -12.14
N ASN A 23 -1.82 4.22 -13.06
CA ASN A 23 -2.17 4.64 -14.42
C ASN A 23 -2.85 3.52 -15.22
N ASN A 24 -2.63 2.26 -14.87
CA ASN A 24 -3.33 1.09 -15.42
C ASN A 24 -4.53 0.65 -14.57
N CYS A 25 -5.17 1.58 -13.86
CA CYS A 25 -6.31 1.31 -12.97
C CYS A 25 -7.49 0.60 -13.65
N ASP A 26 -7.61 0.70 -14.97
CA ASP A 26 -8.62 0.02 -15.79
C ASP A 26 -8.37 -1.49 -15.91
N LYS A 27 -7.16 -1.95 -15.61
CA LYS A 27 -6.71 -3.34 -15.73
C LYS A 27 -6.51 -4.05 -14.39
N LEU A 28 -6.87 -3.39 -13.28
CA LEU A 28 -6.63 -3.91 -11.92
C LEU A 28 -7.74 -4.85 -11.41
N SER A 29 -8.83 -5.03 -12.17
CA SER A 29 -9.92 -5.93 -11.80
C SER A 29 -10.54 -6.60 -13.02
N PRO A 30 -10.90 -7.90 -12.94
CA PRO A 30 -11.58 -8.58 -14.03
C PRO A 30 -13.03 -8.10 -14.23
N TRP A 31 -13.61 -7.37 -13.28
CA TRP A 31 -15.01 -6.94 -13.32
C TRP A 31 -15.21 -5.48 -13.75
N GLY A 32 -14.13 -4.82 -14.18
CA GLY A 32 -14.18 -3.46 -14.72
C GLY A 32 -13.14 -2.53 -14.13
N SER A 33 -13.16 -1.30 -14.62
CA SER A 33 -12.15 -0.29 -14.25
C SER A 33 -12.26 0.12 -12.78
N ARG A 34 -11.11 0.20 -12.11
CA ARG A 34 -10.99 0.72 -10.74
C ARG A 34 -10.67 2.22 -10.71
N CYS A 35 -10.45 2.85 -11.86
CA CYS A 35 -9.98 4.24 -11.94
C CYS A 35 -10.86 5.24 -11.19
N GLU A 36 -12.18 5.05 -11.24
CA GLU A 36 -13.10 5.92 -10.53
C GLU A 36 -12.92 5.83 -9.00
N ALA A 37 -12.81 4.60 -8.47
CA ALA A 37 -12.60 4.35 -7.05
C ALA A 37 -11.24 4.88 -6.57
N LEU A 38 -10.21 4.82 -7.43
CA LEU A 38 -8.85 5.28 -7.11
C LEU A 38 -8.63 6.77 -7.36
N SER A 39 -9.60 7.47 -7.96
CA SER A 39 -9.51 8.89 -8.30
C SER A 39 -9.40 9.79 -7.06
N ASN A 40 -9.16 11.09 -7.27
CA ASN A 40 -9.09 12.09 -6.21
C ASN A 40 -8.11 11.71 -5.08
N GLY A 41 -6.91 11.26 -5.45
CA GLY A 41 -5.90 10.83 -4.48
C GLY A 41 -6.31 9.62 -3.64
N GLY A 42 -7.18 8.75 -4.17
CA GLY A 42 -7.68 7.54 -3.53
C GLY A 42 -9.02 7.73 -2.79
N PHE A 43 -9.57 8.93 -2.71
CA PHE A 43 -10.89 9.15 -2.09
C PHE A 43 -12.05 8.73 -2.99
N GLY A 44 -11.84 8.62 -4.30
CA GLY A 44 -12.90 8.33 -5.26
C GLY A 44 -13.82 9.53 -5.52
N ARG A 45 -15.01 9.25 -6.06
CA ARG A 45 -16.01 10.31 -6.37
C ARG A 45 -16.57 10.92 -5.09
N LYS A 46 -16.88 12.21 -5.15
CA LYS A 46 -17.60 12.91 -4.09
C LYS A 46 -18.94 12.24 -3.82
N ALA A 47 -19.28 12.06 -2.55
CA ALA A 47 -20.56 11.48 -2.17
C ALA A 47 -21.67 12.52 -2.37
N THR A 48 -22.56 12.27 -3.33
CA THR A 48 -23.72 13.12 -3.63
C THR A 48 -25.00 12.39 -3.21
N GLY A 49 -26.05 13.14 -2.82
CA GLY A 49 -27.33 12.55 -2.41
C GLY A 49 -27.38 12.07 -0.95
N ILE A 50 -26.35 12.36 -0.16
CA ILE A 50 -26.25 11.99 1.27
C ILE A 50 -26.64 13.13 2.22
N GLU A 51 -27.10 14.26 1.70
CA GLU A 51 -27.41 15.48 2.46
C GLU A 51 -28.59 15.29 3.43
N ARG A 52 -29.40 14.24 3.23
CA ARG A 52 -30.47 13.84 4.15
C ARG A 52 -29.99 12.97 5.31
N ILE A 53 -28.78 12.42 5.22
CA ILE A 53 -28.20 11.49 6.21
C ILE A 53 -27.12 12.19 7.03
N ILE A 54 -26.31 13.02 6.38
CA ILE A 54 -25.17 13.72 6.97
C ILE A 54 -25.47 15.23 7.05
N PRO A 55 -25.06 15.92 8.12
CA PRO A 55 -25.18 17.38 8.21
C PRO A 55 -24.67 18.09 6.96
N GLY A 56 -25.42 19.05 6.44
CA GLY A 56 -25.12 19.72 5.16
C GLY A 56 -23.72 20.35 5.11
N ASN A 57 -23.21 20.86 6.24
CA ASN A 57 -21.85 21.40 6.34
C ASN A 57 -20.75 20.32 6.23
N LEU A 58 -21.08 19.06 6.51
CA LEU A 58 -20.16 17.93 6.37
C LEU A 58 -20.27 17.25 5.01
N SER A 59 -21.42 17.33 4.32
CA SER A 59 -21.67 16.65 3.02
C SER A 59 -20.52 16.81 2.01
N ASN A 60 -19.90 17.99 1.95
CA ASN A 60 -18.81 18.29 1.04
C ASN A 60 -17.48 17.58 1.36
N ALA A 61 -17.33 17.03 2.56
CA ALA A 61 -16.15 16.32 3.03
C ALA A 61 -16.23 14.79 2.81
N TRP A 62 -17.35 14.27 2.31
CA TRP A 62 -17.57 12.84 2.10
C TRP A 62 -17.32 12.42 0.66
N TYR A 63 -16.76 11.21 0.52
CA TYR A 63 -16.45 10.58 -0.75
C TYR A 63 -16.86 9.11 -0.69
N TRP A 64 -17.11 8.51 -1.86
CA TRP A 64 -17.30 7.07 -2.02
C TRP A 64 -15.95 6.35 -2.01
N THR A 65 -15.25 6.46 -0.89
CA THR A 65 -13.92 5.89 -0.70
C THR A 65 -13.99 4.37 -0.73
N ASP A 66 -13.17 3.75 -1.57
CA ASP A 66 -13.01 2.31 -1.62
C ASP A 66 -11.91 1.87 -0.63
N GLN A 67 -12.19 0.83 0.16
CA GLN A 67 -11.25 0.30 1.16
C GLN A 67 -9.89 -0.08 0.55
N PHE A 68 -9.85 -0.51 -0.71
CA PHE A 68 -8.63 -0.94 -1.40
C PHE A 68 -7.80 0.22 -1.96
N ALA A 69 -8.18 1.47 -1.72
CA ALA A 69 -7.46 2.67 -2.15
C ALA A 69 -6.47 3.21 -1.09
N SER A 70 -6.34 2.55 0.07
CA SER A 70 -5.56 3.05 1.21
C SER A 70 -4.10 3.34 0.88
N GLU A 71 -3.48 2.58 -0.02
CA GLU A 71 -2.10 2.79 -0.48
C GLU A 71 -1.91 4.17 -1.10
N ILE A 72 -2.85 4.61 -1.94
CA ILE A 72 -2.83 5.91 -2.59
C ILE A 72 -3.11 7.02 -1.57
N ILE A 73 -4.08 6.81 -0.68
CA ILE A 73 -4.47 7.80 0.35
C ILE A 73 -3.29 8.06 1.29
N PHE A 74 -2.66 6.99 1.81
CA PHE A 74 -1.52 7.11 2.70
C PHE A 74 -0.32 7.70 1.98
N HIS A 75 -0.02 7.26 0.75
CA HIS A 75 1.08 7.82 -0.02
C HIS A 75 0.92 9.33 -0.20
N ASN A 76 -0.24 9.80 -0.65
CA ASN A 76 -0.52 11.24 -0.79
C ASN A 76 -0.41 11.99 0.55
N ARG A 77 -0.95 11.42 1.63
CA ARG A 77 -0.88 12.06 2.96
C ARG A 77 0.55 12.14 3.49
N LEU A 78 1.35 11.10 3.30
CA LEU A 78 2.73 11.03 3.76
C LEU A 78 3.64 11.97 2.97
N LEU A 79 3.41 12.13 1.66
CA LEU A 79 4.13 13.09 0.82
C LEU A 79 3.95 14.54 1.30
N HIS A 80 2.79 14.88 1.87
CA HIS A 80 2.45 16.24 2.35
C HIS A 80 2.56 16.39 3.87
N HIS A 81 3.04 15.37 4.59
CA HIS A 81 3.09 15.39 6.03
C HIS A 81 4.25 16.27 6.52
N ARG A 82 4.01 17.13 7.51
CA ARG A 82 5.02 18.05 8.07
C ARG A 82 6.31 17.39 8.61
N CYS A 83 6.24 16.10 8.93
CA CYS A 83 7.36 15.31 9.44
C CYS A 83 8.06 14.47 8.36
N ARG A 84 7.64 14.56 7.10
CA ARG A 84 8.43 14.05 5.99
C ARG A 84 9.70 14.87 5.85
N THR A 85 10.81 14.20 5.60
CA THR A 85 12.10 14.81 5.23
C THR A 85 12.46 14.44 3.80
N GLU A 86 13.21 15.30 3.11
CA GLU A 86 13.81 15.00 1.80
C GLU A 86 15.26 14.48 1.95
N GLU A 87 15.82 14.52 3.16
CA GLU A 87 17.16 14.03 3.48
C GLU A 87 17.05 12.65 4.15
N ALA A 88 17.28 11.58 3.40
CA ALA A 88 17.09 10.20 3.87
C ALA A 88 17.97 9.85 5.09
N GLU A 89 19.14 10.48 5.22
CA GLU A 89 20.09 10.35 6.33
C GLU A 89 19.48 10.85 7.65
N SER A 90 18.61 11.86 7.59
CA SER A 90 17.97 12.48 8.76
C SER A 90 16.72 11.72 9.26
N ALA A 91 16.31 10.67 8.54
CA ALA A 91 15.11 9.93 8.83
C ALA A 91 15.33 8.80 9.85
N VAL A 92 14.34 8.64 10.73
CA VAL A 92 14.27 7.52 11.69
C VAL A 92 13.36 6.39 11.22
N ALA A 93 12.60 6.63 10.14
CA ALA A 93 11.70 5.65 9.54
C ALA A 93 11.59 5.88 8.02
N TYR A 94 11.36 4.81 7.27
CA TYR A 94 11.26 4.84 5.81
C TYR A 94 9.94 4.25 5.34
N TYR A 95 9.18 5.05 4.61
CA TYR A 95 7.98 4.59 3.94
C TYR A 95 8.31 4.05 2.55
N ILE A 96 7.85 2.83 2.25
CA ILE A 96 7.93 2.22 0.92
C ILE A 96 6.56 2.39 0.25
N PRO A 97 6.39 3.33 -0.71
CA PRO A 97 5.11 3.58 -1.37
C PRO A 97 4.80 2.54 -2.45
N PHE A 98 4.83 1.25 -2.10
CA PHE A 98 4.50 0.14 -3.00
C PHE A 98 3.00 -0.15 -2.94
N TYR A 99 2.34 -0.21 -4.10
CA TYR A 99 0.90 -0.48 -4.20
C TYR A 99 0.62 -1.99 -4.27
N ALA A 100 1.01 -2.71 -3.22
CA ALA A 100 0.97 -4.17 -3.12
C ALA A 100 -0.42 -4.76 -3.35
N GLY A 101 -1.44 -4.17 -2.73
CA GLY A 101 -2.83 -4.61 -2.81
C GLY A 101 -3.42 -4.42 -4.21
N LEU A 102 -3.09 -3.31 -4.86
CA LEU A 102 -3.46 -3.08 -6.25
C LEU A 102 -2.71 -4.04 -7.19
N ALA A 103 -1.40 -4.25 -6.99
CA ALA A 103 -0.58 -5.14 -7.80
C ALA A 103 -1.09 -6.58 -7.78
N VAL A 104 -1.34 -7.15 -6.59
CA VAL A 104 -1.83 -8.53 -6.45
C VAL A 104 -3.30 -8.64 -6.88
N GLY A 105 -4.09 -7.58 -6.66
CA GLY A 105 -5.54 -7.59 -6.86
C GLY A 105 -5.99 -7.96 -8.26
N LYS A 106 -5.18 -7.64 -9.27
CA LYS A 106 -5.41 -8.03 -10.67
C LYS A 106 -5.46 -9.54 -10.88
N TYR A 107 -4.74 -10.30 -10.07
CA TYR A 107 -4.53 -11.74 -10.26
C TYR A 107 -5.43 -12.61 -9.38
N LEU A 108 -5.90 -12.10 -8.24
CA LEU A 108 -6.62 -12.89 -7.22
C LEU A 108 -7.85 -13.64 -7.74
N TRP A 109 -8.57 -13.10 -8.72
CA TRP A 109 -9.76 -13.72 -9.30
C TRP A 109 -9.60 -14.15 -10.76
N SER A 110 -8.36 -14.19 -11.25
CA SER A 110 -8.06 -14.68 -12.59
C SER A 110 -7.79 -16.18 -12.52
N SER A 111 -8.58 -17.00 -13.23
CA SER A 111 -8.40 -18.45 -13.30
C SER A 111 -7.05 -18.86 -13.88
N ASP A 112 -6.46 -17.99 -14.68
CA ASP A 112 -5.27 -18.28 -15.47
C ASP A 112 -3.99 -17.71 -14.83
N ALA A 113 -4.12 -16.99 -13.71
CA ALA A 113 -2.98 -16.36 -13.06
C ALA A 113 -2.12 -17.38 -12.31
N SER A 114 -0.83 -17.40 -12.59
CA SER A 114 0.12 -18.27 -11.91
C SER A 114 0.48 -17.75 -10.50
N ALA A 115 1.06 -18.63 -9.68
CA ALA A 115 1.68 -18.24 -8.41
C ALA A 115 2.80 -17.20 -8.59
N GLU A 116 3.61 -17.35 -9.64
CA GLU A 116 4.70 -16.43 -9.98
C GLU A 116 4.16 -15.03 -10.32
N GLU A 117 3.08 -14.94 -11.10
CA GLU A 117 2.48 -13.65 -11.46
C GLU A 117 1.95 -12.89 -10.24
N ARG A 118 1.36 -13.61 -9.28
CA ARG A 118 0.87 -13.04 -8.01
C ARG A 118 2.00 -12.50 -7.13
N ASP A 119 3.21 -13.05 -7.26
CA ASP A 119 4.36 -12.70 -6.42
C ASP A 119 5.32 -11.69 -7.06
N LYS A 120 5.35 -11.66 -8.40
CA LYS A 120 6.32 -10.92 -9.20
C LYS A 120 6.58 -9.48 -8.73
N HIS A 121 5.54 -8.68 -8.53
CA HIS A 121 5.72 -7.27 -8.14
C HIS A 121 6.35 -7.14 -6.75
N CYS A 122 5.99 -8.02 -5.81
CA CYS A 122 6.57 -8.00 -4.47
C CYS A 122 8.04 -8.45 -4.50
N GLU A 123 8.38 -9.47 -5.29
CA GLU A 123 9.76 -9.90 -5.49
C GLU A 123 10.62 -8.79 -6.10
N MET A 124 10.13 -8.17 -7.18
CA MET A 124 10.81 -7.06 -7.84
C MET A 124 11.03 -5.88 -6.88
N MET A 125 10.02 -5.51 -6.10
CA MET A 125 10.11 -4.42 -5.12
C MET A 125 11.11 -4.74 -4.00
N LEU A 126 11.03 -5.93 -3.41
CA LEU A 126 11.94 -6.36 -2.35
C LEU A 126 13.40 -6.44 -2.85
N ASN A 127 13.59 -6.96 -4.06
CA ASN A 127 14.90 -6.96 -4.70
C ASN A 127 15.40 -5.53 -4.96
N TRP A 128 14.54 -4.63 -5.45
CA TRP A 128 14.92 -3.24 -5.69
C TRP A 128 15.33 -2.53 -4.39
N VAL A 129 14.53 -2.64 -3.32
CA VAL A 129 14.80 -1.93 -2.06
C VAL A 129 16.07 -2.45 -1.39
N GLN A 130 16.33 -3.76 -1.44
CA GLN A 130 17.55 -4.36 -0.87
C GLN A 130 18.81 -3.97 -1.63
N ASN A 131 18.75 -3.88 -2.96
CA ASN A 131 19.95 -3.63 -3.77
C ASN A 131 20.21 -2.13 -4.01
N THR A 132 19.17 -1.31 -4.02
CA THR A 132 19.27 0.11 -4.41
C THR A 132 19.29 1.03 -3.20
N MET A 133 18.57 0.68 -2.12
CA MET A 133 18.41 1.58 -0.98
C MET A 133 19.39 1.22 0.15
N PRO A 134 20.41 2.05 0.42
CA PRO A 134 21.43 1.73 1.43
C PRO A 134 20.83 1.60 2.84
N TYR A 135 19.72 2.30 3.08
CA TYR A 135 19.04 2.33 4.38
C TYR A 135 18.27 1.06 4.70
N PHE A 136 17.92 0.23 3.71
CA PHE A 136 17.18 -1.00 3.97
C PHE A 136 18.02 -2.03 4.72
N ASN A 137 19.25 -2.26 4.24
CA ASN A 137 20.12 -3.31 4.78
C ASN A 137 20.69 -2.97 6.16
N ARG A 138 20.70 -1.68 6.57
CA ARG A 138 21.22 -1.25 7.88
C ARG A 138 20.42 -1.83 9.05
N SER A 139 19.11 -1.97 8.85
CA SER A 139 18.13 -2.42 9.83
C SER A 139 17.47 -3.73 9.41
N ASN A 140 17.74 -4.21 8.19
CA ASN A 140 17.04 -5.34 7.57
C ASN A 140 15.52 -5.15 7.61
N GLY A 141 15.04 -3.95 7.28
CA GLY A 141 13.61 -3.62 7.17
C GLY A 141 12.93 -3.15 8.47
N TRP A 142 13.61 -3.16 9.63
CA TRP A 142 12.99 -2.87 10.92
C TRP A 142 12.50 -1.42 11.09
N ASP A 143 13.14 -0.46 10.43
CA ASP A 143 12.72 0.95 10.40
C ASP A 143 11.89 1.28 9.15
N HIS A 144 11.41 0.25 8.43
CA HIS A 144 10.59 0.39 7.24
C HIS A 144 9.13 0.08 7.52
N PHE A 145 8.27 0.76 6.78
CA PHE A 145 6.86 0.46 6.76
C PHE A 145 6.25 0.67 5.38
N LEU A 146 5.18 -0.06 5.09
CA LEU A 146 4.32 0.18 3.93
C LEU A 146 2.86 -0.02 4.28
N VAL A 147 1.99 0.43 3.37
CA VAL A 147 0.57 0.14 3.41
C VAL A 147 0.33 -0.97 2.40
N MET A 148 -0.44 -1.97 2.81
CA MET A 148 -0.90 -3.06 1.95
C MET A 148 -2.41 -2.93 1.87
N GLY A 149 -2.91 -2.49 0.72
CA GLY A 149 -4.28 -2.04 0.51
C GLY A 149 -5.31 -3.15 0.44
N ARG A 150 -5.10 -4.26 1.15
CA ARG A 150 -5.96 -5.45 1.23
C ARG A 150 -5.87 -6.07 2.62
N ILE A 151 -6.60 -7.16 2.82
CA ILE A 151 -6.52 -7.95 4.06
C ILE A 151 -5.22 -8.76 4.08
N THR A 152 -4.65 -9.00 5.27
CA THR A 152 -3.38 -9.72 5.45
C THR A 152 -3.34 -11.09 4.75
N TRP A 153 -4.50 -11.75 4.65
CA TRP A 153 -4.64 -13.09 4.08
C TRP A 153 -4.40 -13.13 2.56
N ASP A 154 -4.56 -12.00 1.87
CA ASP A 154 -4.25 -11.90 0.44
C ASP A 154 -2.73 -12.00 0.16
N PHE A 155 -1.88 -11.95 1.19
CA PHE A 155 -0.43 -11.92 1.08
C PHE A 155 0.28 -13.04 1.87
N ARG A 156 -0.46 -14.04 2.37
CA ARG A 156 0.03 -15.14 3.21
C ARG A 156 -0.18 -16.52 2.58
N ARG A 157 0.02 -16.62 1.26
CA ARG A 157 -0.04 -17.88 0.53
C ARG A 157 1.11 -18.81 0.94
N SER A 158 0.78 -20.06 1.32
CA SER A 158 1.78 -21.07 1.74
C SER A 158 2.16 -22.06 0.62
N LYS A 159 1.21 -22.40 -0.26
CA LYS A 159 1.42 -23.31 -1.40
C LYS A 159 0.98 -22.66 -2.72
N ASP A 160 1.51 -23.10 -3.85
CA ASP A 160 1.27 -22.45 -5.16
C ASP A 160 -0.19 -22.53 -5.61
N GLU A 161 -0.88 -23.60 -5.23
CA GLU A 161 -2.31 -23.80 -5.46
C GLU A 161 -3.24 -22.96 -4.55
N ASP A 162 -2.72 -22.39 -3.45
CA ASP A 162 -3.52 -21.65 -2.48
C ASP A 162 -3.83 -20.21 -2.96
N TRP A 163 -4.77 -19.55 -2.27
CA TRP A 163 -5.14 -18.15 -2.49
C TRP A 163 -3.99 -17.16 -2.17
N GLY A 164 -3.96 -16.02 -2.88
CA GLY A 164 -3.12 -14.88 -2.51
C GLY A 164 -1.71 -14.87 -3.11
N SER A 165 -0.90 -13.93 -2.65
CA SER A 165 0.55 -13.88 -2.87
C SER A 165 1.29 -14.42 -1.64
N ARG A 166 2.55 -14.81 -1.78
CA ARG A 166 3.47 -15.13 -0.66
C ARG A 166 4.23 -13.92 -0.12
N CYS A 167 3.89 -12.70 -0.56
CA CYS A 167 4.64 -11.46 -0.29
C CYS A 167 5.05 -11.27 1.18
N ILE A 168 4.16 -11.53 2.16
CA ILE A 168 4.50 -11.42 3.59
C ILE A 168 5.47 -12.51 4.06
N TYR A 169 5.42 -13.69 3.45
CA TYR A 169 6.34 -14.80 3.77
C TYR A 169 7.69 -14.69 3.06
N MET A 170 7.90 -13.70 2.19
CA MET A 170 9.21 -13.45 1.62
C MET A 170 10.19 -12.97 2.71
N PRO A 171 11.43 -13.50 2.80
CA PRO A 171 12.36 -13.18 3.88
C PRO A 171 12.57 -11.68 4.13
N SER A 172 12.66 -10.89 3.05
CA SER A 172 12.91 -9.45 3.11
C SER A 172 11.70 -8.64 3.57
N MET A 173 10.48 -9.19 3.53
CA MET A 173 9.28 -8.53 4.05
C MET A 173 9.15 -8.69 5.57
N ARG A 174 9.82 -9.69 6.16
CA ARG A 174 9.58 -10.17 7.53
C ARG A 174 9.55 -9.06 8.59
N ASN A 175 10.54 -8.17 8.57
CA ASN A 175 10.72 -7.13 9.60
C ASN A 175 10.07 -5.78 9.24
N ILE A 176 9.46 -5.67 8.06
CA ILE A 176 8.82 -4.43 7.63
C ILE A 176 7.46 -4.31 8.32
N THR A 177 7.16 -3.14 8.90
CA THR A 177 5.84 -2.87 9.48
C THR A 177 4.80 -2.70 8.37
N ARG A 178 3.66 -3.40 8.48
CA ARG A 178 2.63 -3.51 7.44
C ARG A 178 1.32 -2.91 7.94
N LEU A 179 0.91 -1.79 7.34
CA LEU A 179 -0.38 -1.18 7.60
C LEU A 179 -1.44 -1.81 6.70
N LEU A 180 -2.45 -2.45 7.27
CA LEU A 180 -3.42 -3.32 6.57
C LEU A 180 -4.85 -2.95 6.92
N ILE A 181 -5.80 -3.25 6.03
CA ILE A 181 -7.25 -3.10 6.31
C ILE A 181 -7.68 -4.10 7.40
N GLU A 182 -7.17 -5.33 7.29
CA GLU A 182 -7.35 -6.39 8.29
C GLU A 182 -5.97 -6.99 8.62
N ARG A 183 -5.59 -6.95 9.90
CA ARG A 183 -4.32 -7.46 10.39
C ARG A 183 -4.40 -8.92 10.82
N ASN A 184 -3.27 -9.62 10.77
CA ASN A 184 -3.12 -10.87 11.51
C ASN A 184 -2.85 -10.52 12.99
N PRO A 185 -3.72 -10.89 13.95
CA PRO A 185 -3.54 -10.52 15.34
C PRO A 185 -2.31 -11.15 16.00
N TRP A 186 -1.73 -12.20 15.39
CA TRP A 186 -0.56 -12.92 15.90
C TRP A 186 0.76 -12.46 15.27
N ASP A 187 0.72 -11.56 14.29
CA ASP A 187 1.91 -10.98 13.69
C ASP A 187 2.13 -9.55 14.22
N TYR A 188 3.22 -9.35 14.96
CA TYR A 188 3.53 -8.07 15.61
C TYR A 188 3.80 -6.93 14.63
N PHE A 189 4.15 -7.24 13.38
CA PHE A 189 4.41 -6.23 12.36
C PHE A 189 3.15 -5.83 11.59
N ASP A 190 2.03 -6.56 11.76
CA ASP A 190 0.77 -6.19 11.14
C ASP A 190 0.02 -5.18 12.03
N VAL A 191 -0.22 -4.00 11.48
CA VAL A 191 -0.99 -2.92 12.12
C VAL A 191 -2.26 -2.70 11.31
N GLY A 192 -3.41 -2.87 11.97
CA GLY A 192 -4.71 -2.57 11.36
C GLY A 192 -4.92 -1.06 11.28
N VAL A 193 -5.27 -0.55 10.11
CA VAL A 193 -5.56 0.87 9.87
C VAL A 193 -6.94 1.03 9.24
N PRO A 194 -7.69 2.09 9.60
CA PRO A 194 -9.04 2.35 9.08
C PRO A 194 -9.04 2.72 7.59
#